data_AF-A0A161WUF9-F1
#
_entry.id   AF-A0A161WUF9-F1
#
_cell.length_a   1.000
_cell.length_b   1.000
_cell.length_c   1.000
_cell.angle_alpha   90.00
_cell.angle_beta   90.00
_cell.angle_gamma   90.00
#
_symmetry.space_group_name_H-M   'P 1'
#
loop_
_entity.id
_entity.type
_entity.pdbx_description
1 polymer ?
#
loop_
_entity_poly.entity_id
_entity_poly.type
_entity_poly.pdbx_seq_one_letter_code
_entity_poly.pdbx_strand_id
1 'polypeptide(L)'
;MVKGLATAGLFSALASSLSVPHVYADGPLNFPSFNSSPAPAPGVSSPEKPTESEEKPAPPRVRNDHPRTTSAGFDPEALERGVKALKEISSSNSAKQVFESMKKQEETKQKALVAKQAEYKALQAQAETERQKVIYEEQKNLAQQQAQIKSQMARYEDELARKRMQAENEHHRTRNQELVKMQEESSIRQEQARRATEEQIQAQRLQTEREKAEIERETIRVRAMAEAEGRAHEAKLAEDVNRRMLVERASAERDKWVAAINTAFDHIGGGLRAILTDQNKLVVAVGGVTALAAGIYTTREGAKVIWSYVDRILGQPSLVRESTIGKFPWSGSSRRFSTLLRGGNNASTTNNGNGFGDVILHPSLQKRIQQLASATANTKAHQAPYRNMLFFGPPGTGKTMAARELARKSGLDYALMTGGDVAPLGSQAVTKIHQLFDWAKKSNRGLLLFIDEADAFLCERNKTYMSEAQRSALNALLFRTGDQSKDIVLALATNRPGDLDSAVADRIDEVLEFPLPGEDERFKLLKLYLDKYIAQAGARKPGLFSNLFRKEQQKIEIKDLTDDILKEAAAKTDGFSGREIAKLMAGVQAAVYGSENCVLDPNLFREVIDYKVAEHQQRKNLAVKSA
;
A
#
# COMPACT_ATOMS: atom_id res chain seq x y z
N MET A 1 -39.85 -39.67 40.97
CA MET A 1 -41.32 -39.74 41.12
C MET A 1 -41.91 -38.44 40.59
N VAL A 2 -42.81 -38.54 39.59
CA VAL A 2 -43.90 -37.59 39.21
C VAL A 2 -43.49 -36.14 38.83
N LYS A 3 -43.41 -35.72 37.55
CA LYS A 3 -44.42 -35.41 36.50
C LYS A 3 -45.25 -34.12 36.69
N GLY A 4 -45.26 -33.28 35.64
CA GLY A 4 -46.33 -32.33 35.26
C GLY A 4 -45.81 -31.12 34.45
N LEU A 5 -45.73 -31.18 33.11
CA LEU A 5 -46.69 -30.64 32.09
C LEU A 5 -46.61 -29.10 31.91
N ALA A 6 -46.56 -28.46 30.73
CA ALA A 6 -47.09 -28.81 29.41
C ALA A 6 -46.54 -27.93 28.24
N THR A 7 -46.56 -28.50 27.01
CA THR A 7 -46.90 -27.93 25.66
C THR A 7 -46.05 -26.80 25.02
N ALA A 8 -45.67 -26.78 23.72
CA ALA A 8 -45.87 -27.65 22.55
C ALA A 8 -44.87 -27.27 21.41
N GLY A 9 -44.45 -28.24 20.58
CA GLY A 9 -43.85 -28.04 19.23
C GLY A 9 -44.94 -27.80 18.16
N LEU A 10 -44.72 -27.54 16.87
CA LEU A 10 -43.80 -28.12 15.87
C LEU A 10 -43.85 -27.26 14.56
N PHE A 11 -42.74 -27.27 13.81
CA PHE A 11 -42.55 -27.31 12.34
C PHE A 11 -43.50 -26.60 11.33
N SER A 12 -42.91 -25.84 10.40
CA SER A 12 -42.66 -26.21 8.98
C SER A 12 -42.77 -25.04 7.99
N ALA A 13 -41.95 -25.10 6.96
CA ALA A 13 -41.82 -24.15 5.85
C ALA A 13 -42.95 -24.27 4.81
N LEU A 14 -43.21 -23.19 4.05
CA LEU A 14 -43.56 -23.22 2.62
C LEU A 14 -43.64 -21.79 2.03
N ALA A 15 -43.41 -21.72 0.72
CA ALA A 15 -43.12 -20.52 -0.05
C ALA A 15 -44.34 -19.90 -0.78
N SER A 16 -44.10 -18.71 -1.33
CA SER A 16 -44.63 -18.10 -2.57
C SER A 16 -45.93 -17.26 -2.59
N SER A 17 -45.69 -15.95 -2.84
CA SER A 17 -46.22 -15.12 -3.95
C SER A 17 -47.51 -14.30 -3.80
N LEU A 18 -47.44 -13.08 -4.40
CA LEU A 18 -48.49 -12.11 -4.79
C LEU A 18 -49.07 -11.28 -3.62
N SER A 19 -49.26 -9.95 -3.63
CA SER A 19 -49.39 -8.95 -4.69
C SER A 19 -49.40 -7.52 -4.09
N VAL A 20 -48.72 -6.58 -4.77
CA VAL A 20 -48.97 -5.12 -4.94
C VAL A 20 -49.15 -4.18 -3.71
N PRO A 21 -48.33 -3.12 -3.61
CA PRO A 21 -48.60 -1.92 -2.80
C PRO A 21 -49.13 -0.73 -3.64
N HIS A 22 -49.96 0.11 -3.03
CA HIS A 22 -50.35 1.44 -3.53
C HIS A 22 -49.98 2.50 -2.48
N VAL A 23 -49.19 3.53 -2.83
CA VAL A 23 -49.34 4.92 -2.35
C VAL A 23 -48.70 5.90 -3.36
N TYR A 24 -49.40 7.01 -3.57
CA TYR A 24 -49.22 8.22 -4.40
C TYR A 24 -47.96 9.08 -4.11
N ALA A 25 -47.47 9.82 -5.12
CA ALA A 25 -47.21 11.27 -5.08
C ALA A 25 -46.80 11.83 -6.47
N ASP A 26 -47.34 13.01 -6.79
CA ASP A 26 -47.31 13.74 -8.08
C ASP A 26 -45.94 14.32 -8.50
N GLY A 27 -45.79 14.59 -9.81
CA GLY A 27 -44.56 15.05 -10.51
C GLY A 27 -44.27 16.57 -10.40
N PRO A 28 -43.52 17.22 -11.36
CA PRO A 28 -43.17 16.76 -12.70
C PRO A 28 -41.67 16.95 -13.10
N LEU A 29 -41.08 15.98 -13.80
CA LEU A 29 -39.90 16.22 -14.65
C LEU A 29 -40.08 15.50 -15.99
N ASN A 30 -40.15 16.30 -17.04
CA ASN A 30 -40.20 15.88 -18.44
C ASN A 30 -38.80 15.50 -18.92
N PHE A 31 -38.63 14.27 -19.41
CA PHE A 31 -37.54 13.88 -20.30
C PHE A 31 -38.10 12.96 -21.41
N PRO A 32 -37.70 13.13 -22.67
CA PRO A 32 -37.96 12.13 -23.69
C PRO A 32 -36.81 11.11 -23.78
N SER A 33 -37.21 9.85 -23.67
CA SER A 33 -36.61 8.58 -24.11
C SER A 33 -36.18 8.64 -25.61
N PHE A 34 -35.32 7.81 -26.22
CA PHE A 34 -34.94 6.38 -26.17
C PHE A 34 -33.56 6.25 -26.88
N ASN A 35 -32.58 5.44 -26.43
CA ASN A 35 -32.34 3.99 -26.60
C ASN A 35 -31.51 3.55 -27.84
N SER A 36 -30.48 2.73 -27.53
CA SER A 36 -29.82 1.62 -28.26
C SER A 36 -29.19 1.77 -29.67
N SER A 37 -27.91 1.39 -29.76
CA SER A 37 -27.16 0.88 -30.96
C SER A 37 -27.52 -0.60 -31.28
N PRO A 38 -26.93 -1.31 -32.29
CA PRO A 38 -25.98 -0.97 -33.37
C PRO A 38 -26.38 -1.50 -34.80
N ALA A 39 -25.50 -1.28 -35.80
CA ALA A 39 -25.63 -1.38 -37.27
C ALA A 39 -25.93 -2.78 -37.90
N PRO A 40 -26.27 -2.88 -39.22
CA PRO A 40 -25.28 -2.88 -40.33
C PRO A 40 -25.72 -2.21 -41.67
N ALA A 41 -24.75 -2.02 -42.60
CA ALA A 41 -24.89 -1.53 -44.00
C ALA A 41 -25.61 -2.54 -44.94
N PRO A 42 -25.91 -2.30 -46.25
CA PRO A 42 -25.47 -1.22 -47.18
C PRO A 42 -26.53 -0.63 -48.17
N GLY A 43 -26.17 0.45 -48.89
CA GLY A 43 -26.60 0.67 -50.29
C GLY A 43 -27.38 1.95 -50.68
N VAL A 44 -26.78 2.71 -51.61
CA VAL A 44 -27.38 3.45 -52.76
C VAL A 44 -27.96 4.89 -52.59
N SER A 45 -27.49 5.74 -53.53
CA SER A 45 -28.03 6.99 -54.12
C SER A 45 -27.77 8.38 -53.47
N SER A 46 -27.13 9.22 -54.30
CA SER A 46 -27.01 10.70 -54.34
C SER A 46 -28.39 11.40 -54.45
N PRO A 47 -28.54 12.77 -54.56
CA PRO A 47 -27.59 13.90 -54.70
C PRO A 47 -27.89 15.09 -53.73
N GLU A 48 -27.10 16.16 -53.60
CA GLU A 48 -27.15 17.39 -54.41
C GLU A 48 -26.03 18.39 -53.99
N LYS A 49 -25.50 19.13 -54.98
CA LYS A 49 -24.47 20.19 -54.84
C LYS A 49 -25.12 21.56 -55.06
N PRO A 50 -24.62 22.64 -54.42
CA PRO A 50 -24.89 24.00 -54.88
C PRO A 50 -23.86 24.49 -55.90
N THR A 51 -24.40 25.14 -56.93
CA THR A 51 -23.78 25.96 -57.98
C THR A 51 -23.34 27.34 -57.46
N GLU A 52 -22.20 27.83 -57.94
CA GLU A 52 -22.03 29.11 -58.67
C GLU A 52 -20.54 29.45 -58.73
N SER A 53 -19.95 29.40 -59.93
CA SER A 53 -18.66 30.01 -60.22
C SER A 53 -18.76 30.67 -61.59
N GLU A 54 -18.77 32.00 -61.57
CA GLU A 54 -18.76 32.89 -62.72
C GLU A 54 -17.57 32.59 -63.65
N GLU A 55 -17.91 32.38 -64.92
CA GLU A 55 -16.98 32.31 -66.05
C GLU A 55 -16.32 33.67 -66.29
N LYS A 56 -14.98 33.71 -66.29
CA LYS A 56 -14.23 34.77 -66.98
C LYS A 56 -14.11 34.43 -68.47
N PRO A 57 -14.34 35.38 -69.38
CA PRO A 57 -14.40 35.09 -70.81
C PRO A 57 -13.01 34.76 -71.36
N ALA A 58 -12.92 33.70 -72.15
CA ALA A 58 -11.77 33.43 -73.01
C ALA A 58 -11.61 34.58 -74.03
N PRO A 59 -10.38 34.98 -74.40
CA PRO A 59 -10.21 36.01 -75.42
C PRO A 59 -10.81 35.53 -76.75
N PRO A 60 -11.39 36.44 -77.57
CA PRO A 60 -12.00 36.05 -78.82
C PRO A 60 -10.94 35.44 -79.73
N ARG A 61 -11.20 34.23 -80.23
CA ARG A 61 -10.40 33.64 -81.30
C ARG A 61 -10.58 34.55 -82.52
N VAL A 62 -9.50 35.23 -82.90
CA VAL A 62 -9.45 36.01 -84.14
C VAL A 62 -9.85 35.07 -85.29
N ARG A 63 -10.97 35.39 -85.94
CA ARG A 63 -11.45 34.70 -87.12
C ARG A 63 -10.42 34.92 -88.22
N ASN A 64 -9.76 33.84 -88.63
CA ASN A 64 -8.77 33.89 -89.68
C ASN A 64 -9.53 33.95 -91.02
N ASP A 65 -9.78 35.15 -91.53
CA ASP A 65 -10.58 35.40 -92.75
C ASP A 65 -9.84 35.03 -94.06
N HIS A 66 -8.78 34.24 -93.98
CA HIS A 66 -8.10 33.69 -95.15
C HIS A 66 -8.27 32.15 -95.11
N PRO A 67 -8.97 31.54 -96.08
CA PRO A 67 -9.08 30.10 -96.15
C PRO A 67 -7.68 29.53 -96.31
N ARG A 68 -7.29 28.64 -95.39
CA ARG A 68 -6.03 27.91 -95.43
C ARG A 68 -5.92 27.17 -96.77
N THR A 69 -5.12 27.69 -97.67
CA THR A 69 -4.58 26.91 -98.79
C THR A 69 -3.61 25.91 -98.18
N THR A 70 -4.06 24.65 -98.08
CA THR A 70 -3.32 23.47 -97.59
C THR A 70 -2.92 23.46 -96.11
N SER A 71 -2.89 22.26 -95.52
CA SER A 71 -2.66 22.00 -94.08
C SER A 71 -1.23 22.30 -93.61
N ALA A 72 -0.35 22.71 -94.52
CA ALA A 72 0.91 23.39 -94.22
C ALA A 72 0.83 24.74 -94.96
N GLY A 73 0.81 25.87 -94.26
CA GLY A 73 0.66 27.21 -94.86
C GLY A 73 1.85 27.59 -95.75
N PHE A 74 1.96 26.94 -96.89
CA PHE A 74 3.07 27.00 -97.82
C PHE A 74 2.52 27.50 -99.15
N ASP A 75 2.96 28.68 -99.55
CA ASP A 75 2.47 29.36 -100.75
C ASP A 75 3.46 29.10 -101.90
N PRO A 76 3.20 28.11 -102.79
CA PRO A 76 4.18 27.66 -103.77
C PRO A 76 4.52 28.75 -104.80
N GLU A 77 3.58 29.66 -105.10
CA GLU A 77 3.82 30.79 -105.99
C GLU A 77 4.82 31.81 -105.42
N ALA A 78 4.80 32.04 -104.10
CA ALA A 78 5.77 32.92 -103.45
C ALA A 78 7.18 32.34 -103.55
N LEU A 79 7.29 31.00 -103.50
CA LEU A 79 8.55 30.29 -103.68
C LEU A 79 9.03 30.36 -105.12
N GLU A 80 8.15 30.16 -106.11
CA GLU A 80 8.50 30.32 -107.52
C GLU A 80 8.92 31.76 -107.86
N ARG A 81 8.21 32.76 -107.34
CA ARG A 81 8.59 34.18 -107.44
C ARG A 81 9.95 34.45 -106.79
N GLY A 82 10.19 33.87 -105.61
CA GLY A 82 11.48 33.95 -104.90
C GLY A 82 12.62 33.31 -105.68
N VAL A 83 12.40 32.13 -106.26
CA VAL A 83 13.39 31.41 -107.09
C VAL A 83 13.72 32.21 -108.36
N LYS A 84 12.71 32.82 -109.00
CA LYS A 84 12.93 33.69 -110.17
C LYS A 84 13.73 34.94 -109.81
N ALA A 85 13.39 35.61 -108.71
CA ALA A 85 14.13 36.77 -108.20
C ALA A 85 15.57 36.41 -107.81
N LEU A 86 15.80 35.25 -107.19
CA LEU A 86 17.14 34.77 -106.84
C LEU A 86 18.00 34.47 -108.08
N LYS A 87 17.42 33.91 -109.14
CA LYS A 87 18.12 33.71 -110.42
C LYS A 87 18.55 35.04 -111.03
N GLU A 88 17.65 36.03 -111.08
CA GLU A 88 17.95 37.38 -111.58
C GLU A 88 19.04 38.07 -110.74
N ILE A 89 18.94 38.01 -109.40
CA ILE A 89 19.95 38.58 -108.49
C ILE A 89 21.31 37.89 -108.65
N SER A 90 21.35 36.56 -108.83
CA SER A 90 22.59 35.78 -109.00
C SER A 90 23.35 36.12 -110.29
N SER A 91 22.64 36.60 -111.32
CA SER A 91 23.22 37.02 -112.60
C SER A 91 23.77 38.45 -112.59
N SER A 92 23.53 39.22 -111.52
CA SER A 92 24.00 40.60 -111.38
C SER A 92 25.42 40.68 -110.79
N ASN A 93 26.20 41.70 -111.18
CA ASN A 93 27.57 41.89 -110.70
C ASN A 93 27.71 42.13 -109.17
N SER A 94 26.61 42.40 -108.46
CA SER A 94 26.60 42.75 -107.02
C SER A 94 25.96 41.68 -106.12
N ALA A 95 25.71 40.47 -106.63
CA ALA A 95 24.99 39.40 -105.93
C ALA A 95 25.55 39.08 -104.52
N LYS A 96 26.88 39.12 -104.33
CA LYS A 96 27.54 38.83 -103.04
C LYS A 96 27.17 39.85 -101.95
N GLN A 97 27.08 41.13 -102.29
CA GLN A 97 26.75 42.19 -101.33
C GLN A 97 25.27 42.11 -100.89
N VAL A 98 24.38 41.74 -101.81
CA VAL A 98 22.95 41.52 -101.53
C VAL A 98 22.77 40.30 -100.61
N PHE A 99 23.53 39.23 -100.82
CA PHE A 99 23.46 38.06 -99.95
C PHE A 99 23.96 38.37 -98.53
N GLU A 100 25.05 39.13 -98.39
CA GLU A 100 25.53 39.55 -97.07
C GLU A 100 24.54 40.48 -96.34
N SER A 101 23.87 41.39 -97.06
CA SER A 101 22.85 42.25 -96.45
C SER A 101 21.62 41.46 -96.02
N MET A 102 21.17 40.49 -96.83
CA MET A 102 20.10 39.55 -96.47
C MET A 102 20.48 38.70 -95.25
N LYS A 103 21.71 38.19 -95.19
CA LYS A 103 22.22 37.43 -94.03
C LYS A 103 22.23 38.28 -92.77
N LYS A 104 22.75 39.51 -92.82
CA LYS A 104 22.73 40.45 -91.69
C LYS A 104 21.32 40.80 -91.24
N GLN A 105 20.39 40.99 -92.19
CA GLN A 105 18.99 41.26 -91.89
C GLN A 105 18.32 40.08 -91.18
N GLU A 106 18.61 38.85 -91.61
CA GLU A 106 18.07 37.63 -91.00
C GLU A 106 18.65 37.39 -89.60
N GLU A 107 19.96 37.58 -89.41
CA GLU A 107 20.59 37.54 -88.09
C GLU A 107 19.99 38.60 -87.14
N THR A 108 19.67 39.79 -87.65
CA THR A 108 19.02 40.86 -86.86
C THR A 108 17.59 40.46 -86.46
N LYS A 109 16.83 39.84 -87.37
CA LYS A 109 15.50 39.30 -87.06
C LYS A 109 15.56 38.18 -86.02
N GLN A 110 16.52 37.26 -86.15
CA GLN A 110 16.71 36.19 -85.17
C GLN A 110 17.06 36.74 -83.78
N LYS A 111 17.98 37.72 -83.71
CA LYS A 111 18.30 38.42 -82.46
C LYS A 111 17.09 39.13 -81.87
N ALA A 112 16.27 39.79 -82.69
CA ALA A 112 15.04 40.45 -82.24
C ALA A 112 14.00 39.45 -81.71
N LEU A 113 13.87 38.27 -82.33
CA LEU A 113 12.99 37.20 -81.84
C LEU A 113 13.48 36.61 -80.52
N VAL A 114 14.79 36.38 -80.38
CA VAL A 114 15.39 35.91 -79.11
C VAL A 114 15.22 36.95 -78.00
N ALA A 115 15.42 38.24 -78.30
CA ALA A 115 15.18 39.33 -77.36
C ALA A 115 13.72 39.35 -76.89
N LYS A 116 12.75 39.25 -77.80
CA LYS A 116 11.32 39.15 -77.46
C LYS A 116 10.98 37.91 -76.62
N GLN A 117 11.59 36.76 -76.92
CA GLN A 117 11.42 35.56 -76.11
C GLN A 117 11.99 35.74 -74.70
N ALA A 118 13.14 36.41 -74.57
CA ALA A 118 13.73 36.70 -73.27
C ALA A 118 12.88 37.69 -72.46
N GLU A 119 12.35 38.74 -73.08
CA GLU A 119 11.40 39.68 -72.45
C GLU A 119 10.14 38.97 -71.95
N TYR A 120 9.55 38.10 -72.76
CA TYR A 120 8.38 37.33 -72.36
C TYR A 120 8.65 36.40 -71.18
N LYS A 121 9.81 35.72 -71.17
CA LYS A 121 10.24 34.89 -70.03
C LYS A 121 10.48 35.72 -68.77
N ALA A 122 11.08 36.90 -68.89
CA ALA A 122 11.29 37.80 -67.76
C ALA A 122 9.94 38.27 -67.17
N LEU A 123 8.96 38.58 -68.02
CA LEU A 123 7.62 38.98 -67.61
C LEU A 123 6.87 37.82 -66.92
N GLN A 124 7.01 36.59 -67.41
CA GLN A 124 6.46 35.40 -66.75
C GLN A 124 7.08 35.19 -65.37
N ALA A 125 8.42 35.29 -65.26
CA ALA A 125 9.11 35.15 -63.99
C ALA A 125 8.68 36.23 -62.98
N GLN A 126 8.50 37.48 -63.43
CA GLN A 126 7.96 38.55 -62.57
C GLN A 126 6.55 38.23 -62.08
N ALA A 127 5.66 37.79 -62.97
CA ALA A 127 4.30 37.41 -62.60
C ALA A 127 4.27 36.24 -61.60
N GLU A 128 5.18 35.27 -61.72
CA GLU A 128 5.32 34.17 -60.76
C GLU A 128 5.81 34.66 -59.40
N THR A 129 6.79 35.57 -59.36
CA THR A 129 7.26 36.15 -58.10
C THR A 129 6.18 36.97 -57.40
N GLU A 130 5.35 37.71 -58.13
CA GLU A 130 4.22 38.45 -57.56
C GLU A 130 3.17 37.50 -56.98
N ARG A 131 2.82 36.42 -57.70
CA ARG A 131 1.90 35.39 -57.18
C ARG A 131 2.42 34.77 -55.90
N GLN A 132 3.71 34.45 -55.83
CA GLN A 132 4.31 33.91 -54.62
C GLN A 132 4.26 34.90 -53.45
N LYS A 133 4.48 36.19 -53.70
CA LYS A 133 4.36 37.23 -52.66
C LYS A 133 2.93 37.31 -52.12
N VAL A 134 1.92 37.32 -52.99
CA VAL A 134 0.51 37.37 -52.56
C VAL A 134 0.15 36.14 -51.71
N ILE A 135 0.53 34.94 -52.15
CA ILE A 135 0.27 33.70 -51.38
C ILE A 135 0.96 33.76 -50.00
N TYR A 136 2.19 34.26 -49.94
CA TYR A 136 2.93 34.40 -48.69
C TYR A 136 2.28 35.41 -47.74
N GLU A 137 1.82 36.55 -48.26
CA GLU A 137 1.10 37.56 -47.47
C GLU A 137 -0.23 37.03 -46.93
N GLU A 138 -1.00 36.30 -47.75
CA GLU A 138 -2.23 35.64 -47.32
C GLU A 138 -1.97 34.61 -46.20
N GLN A 139 -0.96 33.76 -46.35
CA GLN A 139 -0.59 32.79 -45.33
C GLN A 139 -0.17 33.47 -44.02
N LYS A 140 0.62 34.54 -44.11
CA LYS A 140 1.04 35.32 -42.94
C LYS A 140 -0.18 35.92 -42.22
N ASN A 141 -1.13 36.47 -42.96
CA ASN A 141 -2.35 37.06 -42.40
C ASN A 141 -3.23 35.98 -41.72
N LEU A 142 -3.41 34.83 -42.36
CA LEU A 142 -4.15 33.71 -41.77
C LEU A 142 -3.49 33.18 -40.50
N ALA A 143 -2.18 33.01 -40.51
CA ALA A 143 -1.43 32.57 -39.34
C ALA A 143 -1.56 33.57 -38.17
N GLN A 144 -1.54 34.88 -38.47
CA GLN A 144 -1.72 35.92 -37.46
C GLN A 144 -3.14 35.91 -36.87
N GLN A 145 -4.17 35.71 -37.69
CA GLN A 145 -5.56 35.57 -37.21
C GLN A 145 -5.72 34.31 -36.34
N GLN A 146 -5.18 33.18 -36.77
CA GLN A 146 -5.20 31.93 -35.99
C GLN A 146 -4.48 32.09 -34.65
N ALA A 147 -3.33 32.77 -34.63
CA ALA A 147 -2.61 33.05 -33.40
C ALA A 147 -3.43 33.94 -32.43
N GLN A 148 -4.13 34.95 -32.96
CA GLN A 148 -5.02 35.80 -32.15
C GLN A 148 -6.18 35.00 -31.57
N ILE A 149 -6.89 34.20 -32.37
CA ILE A 149 -7.99 33.34 -31.89
C ILE A 149 -7.49 32.37 -30.82
N LYS A 150 -6.36 31.71 -31.07
CA LYS A 150 -5.75 30.78 -30.11
C LYS A 150 -5.39 31.48 -28.80
N SER A 151 -4.87 32.70 -28.86
CA SER A 151 -4.55 33.48 -27.65
C SER A 151 -5.80 33.88 -26.86
N GLN A 152 -6.91 34.18 -27.54
CA GLN A 152 -8.19 34.49 -26.90
C GLN A 152 -8.79 33.26 -26.23
N MET A 153 -8.77 32.11 -26.92
CA MET A 153 -9.24 30.83 -26.37
C MET A 153 -8.42 30.43 -25.14
N ALA A 154 -7.09 30.54 -25.19
CA ALA A 154 -6.23 30.22 -24.04
C ALA A 154 -6.52 31.11 -22.82
N ARG A 155 -6.75 32.42 -23.03
CA ARG A 155 -7.15 33.33 -21.93
C ARG A 155 -8.51 32.95 -21.34
N TYR A 156 -9.46 32.58 -22.19
CA TYR A 156 -10.78 32.15 -21.75
C TYR A 156 -10.72 30.83 -20.96
N GLU A 157 -9.93 29.88 -21.42
CA GLU A 157 -9.66 28.62 -20.70
C GLU A 157 -9.01 28.85 -19.33
N ASP A 158 -8.02 29.75 -19.26
CA ASP A 158 -7.38 30.15 -17.99
C ASP A 158 -8.39 30.79 -17.01
N GLU A 159 -9.28 31.66 -17.50
CA GLU A 159 -10.34 32.25 -16.68
C GLU A 159 -11.32 31.20 -16.15
N LEU A 160 -11.70 30.24 -16.99
CA LEU A 160 -12.62 29.17 -16.64
C LEU A 160 -11.96 28.20 -15.64
N ALA A 161 -10.67 27.91 -15.81
CA ALA A 161 -9.88 27.11 -14.87
C ALA A 161 -9.79 27.79 -13.49
N ARG A 162 -9.54 29.12 -13.45
CA ARG A 162 -9.55 29.87 -12.19
C ARG A 162 -10.91 29.82 -11.49
N LYS A 163 -12.01 29.94 -12.23
CA LYS A 163 -13.37 29.82 -11.68
C LYS A 163 -13.65 28.41 -11.14
N ARG A 164 -13.24 27.35 -11.86
CA ARG A 164 -13.36 25.96 -11.38
C ARG A 164 -12.56 25.75 -10.10
N MET A 165 -11.32 26.24 -10.05
CA MET A 165 -10.47 26.13 -8.88
C MET A 165 -11.05 26.86 -7.66
N GLN A 166 -11.66 28.04 -7.87
CA GLN A 166 -12.35 28.76 -6.81
C GLN A 166 -13.57 27.99 -6.28
N ALA A 167 -14.42 27.47 -7.18
CA ALA A 167 -15.58 26.66 -6.80
C ALA A 167 -15.18 25.37 -6.07
N GLU A 168 -14.12 24.68 -6.52
CA GLU A 168 -13.59 23.50 -5.84
C GLU A 168 -13.06 23.85 -4.45
N ASN A 169 -12.30 24.93 -4.31
CA ASN A 169 -11.79 25.38 -3.01
C ASN A 169 -12.92 25.73 -2.04
N GLU A 170 -13.99 26.36 -2.53
CA GLU A 170 -15.19 26.64 -1.73
C GLU A 170 -15.89 25.35 -1.31
N HIS A 171 -16.07 24.40 -2.23
CA HIS A 171 -16.62 23.09 -1.92
C HIS A 171 -15.75 22.31 -0.92
N HIS A 172 -14.43 22.43 -1.00
CA HIS A 172 -13.53 21.82 -0.02
C HIS A 172 -13.67 22.45 1.36
N ARG A 173 -13.84 23.78 1.44
CA ARG A 173 -14.09 24.48 2.69
C ARG A 173 -15.41 24.05 3.34
N THR A 174 -16.50 23.96 2.57
CA THR A 174 -17.80 23.51 3.09
C THR A 174 -17.74 22.06 3.58
N ARG A 175 -17.15 21.15 2.80
CA ARG A 175 -16.97 19.75 3.20
C ARG A 175 -16.13 19.61 4.48
N ASN A 176 -15.05 20.39 4.60
CA ASN A 176 -14.22 20.38 5.80
C ASN A 176 -14.97 20.93 7.02
N GLN A 177 -15.77 21.98 6.86
CA GLN A 177 -16.63 22.51 7.93
C GLN A 177 -17.68 21.48 8.38
N GLU A 178 -18.31 20.76 7.44
CA GLU A 178 -19.25 19.68 7.74
C GLU A 178 -18.58 18.51 8.48
N LEU A 179 -17.38 18.12 8.07
CA LEU A 179 -16.62 17.06 8.74
C LEU A 179 -16.27 17.43 10.18
N VAL A 180 -15.82 18.67 10.42
CA VAL A 180 -15.54 19.15 11.78
C VAL A 180 -16.81 19.14 12.62
N LYS A 181 -17.94 19.63 12.08
CA LYS A 181 -19.22 19.62 12.78
C LYS A 181 -19.70 18.20 13.11
N MET A 182 -19.57 17.26 12.18
CA MET A 182 -19.88 15.84 12.41
C MET A 182 -18.97 15.21 13.47
N GLN A 183 -17.69 15.59 13.49
CA GLN A 183 -16.73 15.12 14.50
C GLN A 183 -17.09 15.66 15.88
N GLU A 184 -17.42 16.95 15.99
CA GLU A 184 -17.91 17.58 17.22
C GLU A 184 -19.20 16.91 17.71
N GLU A 185 -20.19 16.71 16.83
CA GLU A 185 -21.43 16.01 17.18
C GLU A 185 -21.18 14.56 17.64
N SER A 186 -20.25 13.85 17.00
CA SER A 186 -19.86 12.50 17.43
C SER A 186 -19.20 12.51 18.81
N SER A 187 -18.37 13.52 19.10
CA SER A 187 -17.68 13.66 20.38
C SER A 187 -18.67 13.97 21.50
N ILE A 188 -19.66 14.81 21.23
CA ILE A 188 -20.74 15.14 22.16
C ILE A 188 -21.59 13.88 22.44
N ARG A 189 -21.93 13.10 21.40
CA ARG A 189 -22.66 11.82 21.59
C ARG A 189 -21.85 10.80 22.39
N GLN A 190 -20.54 10.70 22.17
CA GLN A 190 -19.66 9.82 22.95
C GLN A 190 -19.56 10.26 24.40
N GLU A 191 -19.43 11.55 24.67
CA GLU A 191 -19.43 12.07 26.05
C GLU A 191 -20.76 11.83 26.75
N GLN A 192 -21.89 12.02 26.06
CA GLN A 192 -23.21 11.73 26.62
C GLN A 192 -23.39 10.23 26.90
N ALA A 193 -22.97 9.36 25.98
CA ALA A 193 -23.00 7.92 26.20
C ALA A 193 -22.12 7.51 27.39
N ARG A 194 -20.92 8.10 27.52
CA ARG A 194 -20.04 7.85 28.66
C ARG A 194 -20.67 8.29 29.98
N ARG A 195 -21.25 9.48 30.04
CA ARG A 195 -21.97 9.96 31.25
C ARG A 195 -23.13 9.02 31.61
N ALA A 196 -23.93 8.61 30.64
CA ALA A 196 -25.01 7.65 30.86
C ALA A 196 -24.51 6.29 31.39
N THR A 197 -23.38 5.79 30.86
CA THR A 197 -22.77 4.55 31.37
C THR A 197 -22.19 4.71 32.77
N GLU A 198 -21.57 5.85 33.08
CA GLU A 198 -21.04 6.14 34.42
C GLU A 198 -22.18 6.24 35.45
N GLU A 199 -23.30 6.87 35.10
CA GLU A 199 -24.51 6.92 35.92
C GLU A 199 -25.11 5.53 36.15
N GLN A 200 -25.18 4.68 35.11
CA GLN A 200 -25.65 3.29 35.25
C GLN A 200 -24.74 2.46 36.17
N ILE A 201 -23.42 2.60 36.04
CA ILE A 201 -22.45 1.91 36.90
C ILE A 201 -22.58 2.39 38.35
N GLN A 202 -22.76 3.69 38.57
CA GLN A 202 -22.99 4.22 39.92
C GLN A 202 -24.29 3.72 40.53
N ALA A 203 -25.38 3.67 39.76
CA ALA A 203 -26.66 3.12 40.21
C ALA A 203 -26.54 1.64 40.58
N GLN A 204 -25.84 0.84 39.76
CA GLN A 204 -25.56 -0.56 40.06
C GLN A 204 -24.71 -0.72 41.33
N ARG A 205 -23.67 0.11 41.51
CA ARG A 205 -22.84 0.08 42.73
C ARG A 205 -23.67 0.37 43.98
N LEU A 206 -24.50 1.41 43.94
CA LEU A 206 -25.40 1.75 45.05
C LEU A 206 -26.40 0.61 45.35
N GLN A 207 -26.91 -0.08 44.34
CA GLN A 207 -27.75 -1.27 44.54
C GLN A 207 -26.97 -2.40 45.21
N THR A 208 -25.78 -2.73 44.72
CA THR A 208 -24.95 -3.78 45.33
C THR A 208 -24.49 -3.45 46.75
N GLU A 209 -24.25 -2.17 47.06
CA GLU A 209 -23.92 -1.72 48.42
C GLU A 209 -25.12 -1.83 49.37
N ARG A 210 -26.33 -1.52 48.88
CA ARG A 210 -27.57 -1.71 49.66
C ARG A 210 -27.81 -3.19 49.96
N GLU A 211 -27.70 -4.05 48.96
CA GLU A 211 -27.85 -5.51 49.14
C GLU A 211 -26.81 -6.06 50.12
N LYS A 212 -25.55 -5.64 50.00
CA LYS A 212 -24.49 -6.02 50.95
C LYS A 212 -24.79 -5.53 52.36
N ALA A 213 -25.24 -4.29 52.52
CA ALA A 213 -25.60 -3.75 53.83
C ALA A 213 -26.79 -4.50 54.47
N GLU A 214 -27.75 -4.98 53.66
CA GLU A 214 -28.85 -5.82 54.13
C GLU A 214 -28.35 -7.20 54.58
N ILE A 215 -27.52 -7.87 53.78
CA ILE A 215 -26.89 -9.15 54.16
C ILE A 215 -26.01 -8.99 55.40
N GLU A 216 -25.24 -7.90 55.50
CA GLU A 216 -24.44 -7.60 56.68
C GLU A 216 -25.32 -7.40 57.92
N ARG A 217 -26.46 -6.72 57.80
CA ARG A 217 -27.41 -6.59 58.91
C ARG A 217 -28.01 -7.93 59.32
N GLU A 218 -28.36 -8.78 58.36
CA GLU A 218 -28.89 -10.12 58.64
C GLU A 218 -27.85 -11.02 59.29
N THR A 219 -26.61 -11.03 58.78
CA THR A 219 -25.50 -11.79 59.36
C THR A 219 -25.12 -11.27 60.74
N ILE A 220 -25.11 -9.96 60.97
CA ILE A 220 -24.91 -9.38 62.31
C ILE A 220 -26.04 -9.80 63.25
N ARG A 221 -27.30 -9.83 62.81
CA ARG A 221 -28.43 -10.30 63.64
C ARG A 221 -28.30 -11.79 63.99
N VAL A 222 -28.02 -12.64 63.01
CA VAL A 222 -27.86 -14.10 63.21
C VAL A 222 -26.65 -14.38 64.10
N ARG A 223 -25.53 -13.70 63.85
CA ARG A 223 -24.32 -13.81 64.67
C ARG A 223 -24.55 -13.30 66.09
N ALA A 224 -25.24 -12.17 66.27
CA ALA A 224 -25.55 -11.64 67.59
C ALA A 224 -26.49 -12.57 68.38
N MET A 225 -27.45 -13.24 67.73
CA MET A 225 -28.29 -14.25 68.37
C MET A 225 -27.48 -15.49 68.76
N ALA A 226 -26.69 -16.05 67.84
CA ALA A 226 -25.84 -17.21 68.12
C ALA A 226 -24.78 -16.92 69.20
N GLU A 227 -24.21 -15.70 69.19
CA GLU A 227 -23.23 -15.27 70.19
C GLU A 227 -23.90 -14.90 71.52
N ALA A 228 -25.15 -14.41 71.53
CA ALA A 228 -25.92 -14.24 72.76
C ALA A 228 -26.27 -15.60 73.40
N GLU A 229 -26.64 -16.59 72.59
CA GLU A 229 -26.86 -17.98 73.05
C GLU A 229 -25.57 -18.63 73.56
N GLY A 230 -24.45 -18.43 72.83
CA GLY A 230 -23.13 -18.88 73.23
C GLY A 230 -22.62 -18.21 74.51
N ARG A 231 -22.75 -16.88 74.61
CA ARG A 231 -22.40 -16.12 75.83
C ARG A 231 -23.33 -16.43 77.00
N ALA A 232 -24.61 -16.73 76.80
CA ALA A 232 -25.49 -17.18 77.87
C ALA A 232 -25.07 -18.57 78.42
N HIS A 233 -24.50 -19.42 77.56
CA HIS A 233 -23.97 -20.72 77.95
C HIS A 233 -22.59 -20.63 78.61
N GLU A 234 -21.70 -19.77 78.10
CA GLU A 234 -20.36 -19.56 78.65
C GLU A 234 -20.38 -18.71 79.92
N ALA A 235 -21.25 -17.70 80.03
CA ALA A 235 -21.38 -16.89 81.25
C ALA A 235 -21.81 -17.72 82.46
N LYS A 236 -22.66 -18.75 82.26
CA LYS A 236 -22.99 -19.73 83.32
C LYS A 236 -21.78 -20.54 83.80
N LEU A 237 -20.76 -20.72 82.96
CA LEU A 237 -19.55 -21.50 83.28
C LEU A 237 -18.37 -20.61 83.71
N ALA A 238 -18.35 -19.34 83.30
CA ALA A 238 -17.26 -18.40 83.52
C ALA A 238 -17.47 -17.43 84.71
N GLU A 239 -18.68 -17.36 85.28
CA GLU A 239 -19.00 -16.51 86.44
C GLU A 239 -18.10 -16.80 87.66
N ASP A 240 -17.71 -18.07 87.84
CA ASP A 240 -16.88 -18.51 88.97
C ASP A 240 -15.37 -18.24 88.80
N VAL A 241 -14.88 -18.05 87.57
CA VAL A 241 -13.44 -17.96 87.27
C VAL A 241 -12.99 -16.52 86.98
N ASN A 242 -13.84 -15.69 86.38
CA ASN A 242 -13.43 -14.36 85.91
C ASN A 242 -13.49 -13.25 86.99
N ARG A 243 -14.14 -13.50 88.13
CA ARG A 243 -14.18 -12.54 89.26
C ARG A 243 -12.82 -12.34 89.93
N ARG A 244 -11.87 -13.27 89.74
CA ARG A 244 -10.53 -13.24 90.38
C ARG A 244 -9.45 -12.62 89.50
N MET A 245 -9.51 -12.78 88.18
CA MET A 245 -8.47 -12.28 87.26
C MET A 245 -8.64 -10.81 86.84
N LEU A 246 -9.83 -10.23 86.96
CA LEU A 246 -10.12 -8.86 86.50
C LEU A 246 -9.57 -7.75 87.41
N VAL A 247 -9.21 -8.07 88.67
CA VAL A 247 -8.63 -7.09 89.60
C VAL A 247 -7.14 -6.86 89.34
N GLU A 248 -6.41 -7.85 88.83
CA GLU A 248 -4.94 -7.80 88.71
C GLU A 248 -4.43 -7.20 87.39
N ARG A 249 -5.21 -7.22 86.30
CA ARG A 249 -4.79 -6.67 85.00
C ARG A 249 -5.12 -5.19 84.78
N ALA A 250 -6.11 -4.65 85.47
CA ALA A 250 -6.61 -3.29 85.24
C ALA A 250 -5.65 -2.17 85.71
N SER A 251 -4.71 -2.46 86.61
CA SER A 251 -3.76 -1.47 87.13
C SER A 251 -2.46 -1.36 86.33
N ALA A 252 -2.07 -2.39 85.55
CA ALA A 252 -0.74 -2.47 84.94
C ALA A 252 -0.63 -1.89 83.51
N GLU A 253 -1.74 -1.62 82.82
CA GLU A 253 -1.73 -1.20 81.40
C GLU A 253 -1.97 0.30 81.17
N ARG A 254 -2.45 1.06 82.18
CA ARG A 254 -2.66 2.52 82.04
C ARG A 254 -1.37 3.33 82.08
N ASP A 255 -0.34 2.89 82.80
CA ASP A 255 0.90 3.67 82.98
C ASP A 255 1.83 3.63 81.76
N LYS A 256 1.72 2.60 80.90
CA LYS A 256 2.58 2.43 79.73
C LYS A 256 2.20 3.32 78.55
N TRP A 257 0.93 3.70 78.44
CA TRP A 257 0.42 4.49 77.30
C TRP A 257 0.56 6.01 77.49
N VAL A 258 0.61 6.49 78.74
CA VAL A 258 0.78 7.93 79.04
C VAL A 258 2.23 8.38 78.83
N ALA A 259 3.21 7.50 79.01
CA ALA A 259 4.63 7.82 78.82
C ALA A 259 5.06 7.94 77.33
N ALA A 260 4.42 7.19 76.43
CA ALA A 260 4.77 7.17 75.01
C ALA A 260 4.25 8.39 74.22
N ILE A 261 3.18 9.04 74.71
CA ILE A 261 2.51 10.14 74.00
C ILE A 261 3.23 11.48 74.22
N ASN A 262 3.89 11.69 75.36
CA ASN A 262 4.57 12.95 75.68
C ASN A 262 5.95 13.11 75.01
N THR A 263 6.56 12.05 74.48
CA THR A 263 7.86 12.13 73.79
C THR A 263 7.75 12.38 72.28
N ALA A 264 6.58 12.20 71.68
CA ALA A 264 6.39 12.31 70.23
C ALA A 264 5.95 13.71 69.76
N PHE A 265 5.54 14.60 70.68
CA PHE A 265 4.96 15.91 70.32
C PHE A 265 5.93 17.10 70.35
N ASP A 266 7.14 16.95 70.91
CA ASP A 266 8.09 18.07 71.10
C ASP A 266 9.07 18.34 69.93
N HIS A 267 8.98 17.64 68.79
CA HIS A 267 9.93 17.84 67.66
C HIS A 267 9.31 18.32 66.34
N ILE A 268 8.00 18.46 66.24
CA ILE A 268 7.33 18.83 64.97
C ILE A 268 6.73 20.25 64.99
N GLY A 269 6.51 20.85 66.17
CA GLY A 269 5.82 22.14 66.28
C GLY A 269 6.63 23.42 65.98
N GLY A 270 7.97 23.37 66.08
CA GLY A 270 8.81 24.58 66.05
C GLY A 270 9.32 25.04 64.68
N GLY A 271 9.44 24.13 63.70
CA GLY A 271 10.13 24.42 62.43
C GLY A 271 9.29 25.22 61.42
N LEU A 272 7.97 25.02 61.39
CA LEU A 272 7.10 25.66 60.39
C LEU A 272 6.81 27.14 60.69
N ARG A 273 6.75 27.54 61.96
CA ARG A 273 6.46 28.94 62.34
C ARG A 273 7.66 29.88 62.13
N ALA A 274 8.88 29.36 62.20
CA ALA A 274 10.11 30.13 61.97
C ALA A 274 10.35 30.46 60.49
N ILE A 275 9.77 29.69 59.55
CA ILE A 275 9.87 29.93 58.10
C ILE A 275 8.83 30.98 57.64
N LEU A 276 7.73 31.13 58.38
CA LEU A 276 6.66 32.08 58.08
C LEU A 276 6.90 33.52 58.60
N THR A 277 7.84 33.71 59.53
CA THR A 277 8.10 35.01 60.19
C THR A 277 9.34 35.74 59.69
N ASP A 278 10.25 35.06 58.98
CA ASP A 278 11.52 35.60 58.52
C ASP A 278 11.50 35.81 57.00
N GLN A 279 11.41 37.07 56.55
CA GLN A 279 11.27 37.45 55.14
C GLN A 279 12.42 36.90 54.27
N ASN A 280 13.64 36.83 54.81
CA ASN A 280 14.79 36.33 54.06
C ASN A 280 14.71 34.81 53.83
N LYS A 281 14.22 34.05 54.81
CA LYS A 281 14.05 32.59 54.70
C LYS A 281 12.87 32.22 53.83
N LEU A 282 11.81 33.02 53.84
CA LEU A 282 10.65 32.84 52.96
C LEU A 282 11.03 33.07 51.48
N VAL A 283 11.83 34.10 51.17
CA VAL A 283 12.33 34.35 49.81
C VAL A 283 13.20 33.19 49.31
N VAL A 284 14.07 32.62 50.15
CA VAL A 284 14.87 31.44 49.78
C VAL A 284 14.00 30.20 49.57
N ALA A 285 12.98 29.99 50.40
CA ALA A 285 12.05 28.87 50.24
C ALA A 285 11.21 28.99 48.97
N VAL A 286 10.63 30.17 48.71
CA VAL A 286 9.86 30.44 47.49
C VAL A 286 10.77 30.39 46.26
N GLY A 287 11.97 30.95 46.32
CA GLY A 287 12.98 30.85 45.26
C GLY A 287 13.39 29.42 44.96
N GLY A 288 13.59 28.59 45.99
CA GLY A 288 13.90 27.16 45.85
C GLY A 288 12.77 26.36 45.22
N VAL A 289 11.52 26.59 45.63
CA VAL A 289 10.34 25.94 45.04
C VAL A 289 10.14 26.37 43.58
N THR A 290 10.36 27.65 43.28
CA THR A 290 10.21 28.20 41.91
C THR A 290 11.31 27.70 40.99
N ALA A 291 12.56 27.62 41.47
CA ALA A 291 13.68 27.05 40.72
C ALA A 291 13.50 25.55 40.47
N LEU A 292 12.95 24.80 41.43
CA LEU A 292 12.57 23.40 41.23
C LEU A 292 11.45 23.24 40.20
N ALA A 293 10.40 24.07 40.28
CA ALA A 293 9.32 24.05 39.31
C ALA A 293 9.80 24.41 37.90
N ALA A 294 10.65 25.44 37.76
CA ALA A 294 11.27 25.83 36.50
C ALA A 294 12.22 24.75 35.96
N GLY A 295 13.02 24.12 36.82
CA GLY A 295 13.90 23.00 36.45
C GLY A 295 13.12 21.78 35.96
N ILE A 296 12.01 21.43 36.62
CA ILE A 296 11.12 20.34 36.20
C ILE A 296 10.42 20.68 34.88
N TYR A 297 9.96 21.92 34.71
CA TYR A 297 9.26 22.34 33.48
C TYR A 297 10.19 22.38 32.26
N THR A 298 11.39 22.96 32.42
CA THR A 298 12.40 23.05 31.34
C THR A 298 12.93 21.68 30.94
N THR A 299 13.14 20.76 31.88
CA THR A 299 13.55 19.39 31.57
C THR A 299 12.43 18.58 30.93
N ARG A 300 11.17 18.72 31.36
CA ARG A 300 10.02 18.01 30.80
C ARG A 300 9.72 18.42 29.35
N GLU A 301 9.72 19.72 29.05
CA GLU A 301 9.46 20.20 27.69
C GLU A 301 10.70 20.10 26.79
N GLY A 302 11.90 20.33 27.32
CA GLY A 302 13.15 20.07 26.61
C GLY A 302 13.31 18.61 26.19
N ALA A 303 12.96 17.67 27.07
CA ALA A 303 13.00 16.24 26.77
C ALA A 303 11.99 15.86 25.66
N LYS A 304 10.79 16.44 25.63
CA LYS A 304 9.80 16.14 24.57
C LYS A 304 10.26 16.58 23.18
N VAL A 305 10.86 17.77 23.07
CA VAL A 305 11.35 18.29 21.78
C VAL A 305 12.54 17.46 21.28
N ILE A 306 13.46 17.12 22.18
CA ILE A 306 14.61 16.25 21.86
C ILE A 306 14.11 14.85 21.48
N TRP A 307 13.14 14.28 22.20
CA TRP A 307 12.59 12.95 21.93
C TRP A 307 11.92 12.85 20.54
N SER A 308 11.13 13.87 20.16
CA SER A 308 10.50 13.95 18.83
C SER A 308 11.52 14.04 17.69
N TYR A 309 12.63 14.76 17.89
CA TYR A 309 13.69 14.87 16.90
C TYR A 309 14.49 13.56 16.75
N VAL A 310 14.74 12.87 17.88
CA VAL A 310 15.42 11.58 17.94
C VAL A 310 14.57 10.47 17.28
N ASP A 311 13.27 10.42 17.53
CA ASP A 311 12.36 9.46 16.89
C ASP A 311 12.29 9.65 15.37
N ARG A 312 12.40 10.88 14.86
CA ARG A 312 12.42 11.14 13.41
C ARG A 312 13.71 10.67 12.72
N ILE A 313 14.83 10.66 13.44
CA ILE A 313 16.14 10.29 12.89
C ILE A 313 16.45 8.79 13.09
N LEU A 314 15.90 8.18 14.14
CA LEU A 314 16.24 6.84 14.61
C LEU A 314 15.05 5.85 14.61
N GLY A 315 13.83 6.33 14.42
CA GLY A 315 12.63 5.50 14.36
C GLY A 315 12.56 4.67 13.08
N GLN A 316 12.03 3.45 13.21
CA GLN A 316 11.72 2.57 12.08
C GLN A 316 10.66 3.24 11.17
N PRO A 317 10.86 3.27 9.84
CA PRO A 317 9.88 3.86 8.93
C PRO A 317 8.52 3.16 9.05
N SER A 318 7.44 3.91 8.90
CA SER A 318 6.06 3.39 9.02
C SER A 318 5.71 2.28 8.02
N LEU A 319 6.47 2.16 6.93
CA LEU A 319 6.33 1.11 5.92
C LEU A 319 6.95 -0.24 6.33
N VAL A 320 7.83 -0.26 7.34
CA VAL A 320 8.54 -1.48 7.74
C VAL A 320 7.74 -2.19 8.82
N ARG A 321 7.21 -3.37 8.51
CA ARG A 321 6.49 -4.23 9.47
C ARG A 321 7.42 -4.90 10.46
N GLU A 322 8.56 -5.40 9.98
CA GLU A 322 9.54 -6.10 10.79
C GLU A 322 10.95 -5.68 10.40
N SER A 323 11.85 -5.51 11.36
CA SER A 323 13.27 -5.30 11.06
C SER A 323 14.19 -5.89 12.12
N THR A 324 15.41 -6.27 11.72
CA THR A 324 16.48 -6.67 12.65
C THR A 324 17.28 -5.48 13.17
N ILE A 325 17.16 -4.33 12.51
CA ILE A 325 17.71 -3.05 12.97
C ILE A 325 17.01 -2.70 14.29
N GLY A 326 17.78 -2.59 15.37
CA GLY A 326 17.23 -2.23 16.68
C GLY A 326 16.56 -0.85 16.61
N LYS A 327 15.35 -0.72 17.18
CA LYS A 327 14.58 0.54 17.22
C LYS A 327 15.35 1.72 17.86
N PHE A 328 16.42 1.44 18.60
CA PHE A 328 17.34 2.45 19.15
C PHE A 328 18.79 1.98 18.99
N PRO A 329 19.75 2.87 18.63
CA PRO A 329 21.15 2.51 18.43
C PRO A 329 21.82 1.90 19.68
N TRP A 330 21.24 2.12 20.87
CA TRP A 330 21.79 1.64 22.15
C TRP A 330 21.27 0.24 22.52
N SER A 331 20.25 -0.25 21.80
CA SER A 331 19.72 -1.62 21.93
C SER A 331 20.75 -2.69 21.52
N GLY A 332 21.70 -2.34 20.64
CA GLY A 332 22.83 -3.22 20.30
C GLY A 332 23.83 -3.39 21.45
N SER A 333 23.93 -2.41 22.34
CA SER A 333 24.87 -2.42 23.48
C SER A 333 24.41 -3.37 24.59
N SER A 334 23.10 -3.48 24.83
CA SER A 334 22.56 -4.42 25.84
C SER A 334 22.71 -5.88 25.45
N ARG A 335 22.72 -6.20 24.15
CA ARG A 335 23.05 -7.54 23.64
C ARG A 335 24.53 -7.89 23.81
N ARG A 336 25.44 -6.89 23.79
CA ARG A 336 26.88 -7.09 24.05
C ARG A 336 27.20 -7.17 25.55
N PHE A 337 26.51 -6.39 26.38
CA PHE A 337 26.67 -6.44 27.83
C PHE A 337 26.10 -7.72 28.44
N SER A 338 25.00 -8.26 27.89
CA SER A 338 24.44 -9.54 28.33
C SER A 338 25.26 -10.76 27.92
N THR A 339 26.10 -10.67 26.88
CA THR A 339 27.07 -11.72 26.52
C THR A 339 28.36 -11.66 27.34
N LEU A 340 28.75 -10.49 27.84
CA LEU A 340 29.96 -10.34 28.69
C LEU A 340 29.69 -10.63 30.17
N LEU A 341 28.48 -10.33 30.66
CA LEU A 341 28.07 -10.64 32.05
C LEU A 341 27.59 -12.08 32.24
N ARG A 342 27.40 -12.82 31.15
CA ARG A 342 26.92 -14.21 31.18
C ARG A 342 28.03 -15.15 30.75
N GLY A 343 29.13 -15.11 31.51
CA GLY A 343 30.10 -16.19 31.54
C GLY A 343 29.41 -17.48 31.98
N GLY A 344 29.56 -18.54 31.19
CA GLY A 344 29.18 -19.90 31.57
C GLY A 344 27.67 -20.15 31.68
N ASN A 345 26.96 -20.12 30.55
CA ASN A 345 25.93 -21.14 30.29
C ASN A 345 25.53 -21.06 28.82
N ASN A 346 25.93 -22.09 28.08
CA ASN A 346 25.41 -22.40 26.76
C ASN A 346 23.88 -22.41 26.86
N ALA A 347 23.24 -21.32 26.46
CA ALA A 347 21.84 -21.34 26.11
C ALA A 347 21.74 -22.36 24.98
N SER A 348 21.14 -23.50 25.30
CA SER A 348 20.83 -24.58 24.39
C SER A 348 20.00 -24.03 23.23
N THR A 349 20.69 -23.52 22.22
CA THR A 349 20.26 -23.59 20.84
C THR A 349 19.96 -25.06 20.62
N THR A 350 18.70 -25.39 20.38
CA THR A 350 18.34 -26.67 19.79
C THR A 350 19.05 -26.74 18.44
N ASN A 351 20.29 -27.21 18.50
CA ASN A 351 21.04 -27.76 17.39
C ASN A 351 20.33 -29.06 17.04
N ASN A 352 19.35 -28.95 16.14
CA ASN A 352 18.93 -30.09 15.36
C ASN A 352 18.75 -29.65 13.91
N GLY A 353 19.70 -30.09 13.07
CA GLY A 353 19.46 -30.38 11.65
C GLY A 353 19.45 -29.22 10.66
N ASN A 354 20.53 -29.15 9.86
CA ASN A 354 20.58 -28.63 8.50
C ASN A 354 20.17 -27.18 8.25
N GLY A 355 21.11 -26.26 8.50
CA GLY A 355 21.42 -25.16 7.59
C GLY A 355 20.40 -24.04 7.40
N PHE A 356 19.10 -24.27 7.31
CA PHE A 356 18.04 -23.33 6.89
C PHE A 356 16.88 -23.23 7.90
N GLY A 357 17.13 -23.44 9.20
CA GLY A 357 16.07 -23.33 10.23
C GLY A 357 14.84 -24.20 9.93
N ASP A 358 13.67 -23.78 10.42
CA ASP A 358 12.37 -24.43 10.21
C ASP A 358 11.85 -24.38 8.74
N VAL A 359 12.67 -23.95 7.76
CA VAL A 359 12.22 -23.71 6.38
C VAL A 359 12.56 -24.91 5.49
N ILE A 360 11.53 -25.65 5.07
CA ILE A 360 11.66 -26.77 4.13
C ILE A 360 11.29 -26.27 2.73
N LEU A 361 12.22 -26.42 1.79
CA LEU A 361 12.09 -26.02 0.38
C LEU A 361 12.55 -27.17 -0.52
N HIS A 362 12.18 -27.10 -1.80
CA HIS A 362 12.69 -28.02 -2.80
C HIS A 362 14.24 -28.01 -2.83
N PRO A 363 14.92 -29.17 -2.92
CA PRO A 363 16.38 -29.26 -2.80
C PRO A 363 17.16 -28.35 -3.75
N SER A 364 16.70 -28.21 -5.00
CA SER A 364 17.33 -27.33 -5.99
C SER A 364 17.25 -25.85 -5.57
N LEU A 365 16.07 -25.42 -5.11
CA LEU A 365 15.83 -24.06 -4.63
C LEU A 365 16.63 -23.79 -3.36
N GLN A 366 16.65 -24.73 -2.41
CA GLN A 366 17.43 -24.61 -1.18
C GLN A 366 18.92 -24.43 -1.47
N LYS A 367 19.48 -25.23 -2.41
CA LYS A 367 20.87 -25.11 -2.86
C LYS A 367 21.11 -23.75 -3.52
N ARG A 368 20.19 -23.27 -4.35
CA ARG A 368 20.29 -21.96 -5.01
C ARG A 368 20.29 -20.81 -3.99
N ILE A 369 19.38 -20.82 -3.01
CA ILE A 369 19.34 -19.81 -1.95
C ILE A 369 20.61 -19.87 -1.09
N GLN A 370 21.17 -21.05 -0.83
CA GLN A 370 22.45 -21.18 -0.13
C GLN A 370 23.62 -20.56 -0.91
N GLN A 371 23.67 -20.80 -2.22
CA GLN A 371 24.67 -20.21 -3.10
C GLN A 371 24.53 -18.69 -3.13
N LEU A 372 23.31 -18.18 -3.27
CA LEU A 372 23.03 -16.74 -3.23
C LEU A 372 23.40 -16.11 -1.89
N ALA A 373 23.07 -16.76 -0.77
CA ALA A 373 23.44 -16.24 0.55
C ALA A 373 24.96 -16.19 0.74
N SER A 374 25.67 -17.21 0.25
CA SER A 374 27.14 -17.26 0.29
C SER A 374 27.76 -16.21 -0.63
N ALA A 375 27.20 -16.04 -1.83
CA ALA A 375 27.61 -15.02 -2.78
C ALA A 375 27.40 -13.61 -2.19
N THR A 376 26.23 -13.32 -1.61
CA THR A 376 25.94 -12.05 -0.96
C THR A 376 26.86 -11.78 0.24
N ALA A 377 27.17 -12.80 1.05
CA ALA A 377 28.14 -12.68 2.14
C ALA A 377 29.55 -12.34 1.62
N ASN A 378 29.99 -12.97 0.53
CA ASN A 378 31.27 -12.69 -0.11
C ASN A 378 31.29 -11.29 -0.76
N THR A 379 30.23 -10.91 -1.45
CA THR A 379 30.04 -9.57 -2.05
C THR A 379 30.18 -8.49 -0.99
N LYS A 380 29.58 -8.69 0.20
CA LYS A 380 29.74 -7.81 1.35
C LYS A 380 31.19 -7.71 1.80
N ALA A 381 31.89 -8.84 1.91
CA ALA A 381 33.30 -8.86 2.32
C ALA A 381 34.21 -8.14 1.30
N HIS A 382 33.89 -8.22 0.01
CA HIS A 382 34.64 -7.60 -1.08
C HIS A 382 34.12 -6.22 -1.52
N GLN A 383 33.11 -5.65 -0.82
CA GLN A 383 32.49 -4.35 -1.14
C GLN A 383 32.01 -4.19 -2.60
N ALA A 384 31.59 -5.32 -3.19
CA ALA A 384 30.98 -5.35 -4.50
C ALA A 384 29.48 -4.94 -4.42
N PRO A 385 28.88 -4.47 -5.52
CA PRO A 385 27.45 -4.19 -5.55
C PRO A 385 26.63 -5.46 -5.31
N TYR A 386 25.52 -5.32 -4.58
CA TYR A 386 24.59 -6.40 -4.36
C TYR A 386 23.72 -6.68 -5.59
N ARG A 387 23.09 -7.85 -5.59
CA ARG A 387 22.16 -8.30 -6.64
C ARG A 387 20.73 -8.28 -6.12
N ASN A 388 19.82 -7.72 -6.91
CA ASN A 388 18.39 -7.71 -6.61
C ASN A 388 17.75 -9.04 -6.99
N MET A 389 16.77 -9.48 -6.21
CA MET A 389 16.15 -10.79 -6.34
C MET A 389 14.63 -10.68 -6.48
N LEU A 390 14.03 -11.50 -7.33
CA LEU A 390 12.57 -11.68 -7.44
C LEU A 390 12.18 -13.09 -7.04
N PHE A 391 11.29 -13.19 -6.05
CA PHE A 391 10.71 -14.43 -5.56
C PHE A 391 9.29 -14.53 -6.07
N PHE A 392 9.01 -15.54 -6.90
CA PHE A 392 7.66 -15.73 -7.44
C PHE A 392 7.17 -17.15 -7.23
N GLY A 393 5.85 -17.32 -7.23
CA GLY A 393 5.19 -18.61 -7.07
C GLY A 393 3.90 -18.49 -6.28
N PRO A 394 3.18 -19.61 -6.05
CA PRO A 394 1.91 -19.60 -5.34
C PRO A 394 2.01 -19.01 -3.92
N PRO A 395 0.89 -18.51 -3.35
CA PRO A 395 0.88 -18.03 -1.98
C PRO A 395 1.14 -19.18 -0.99
N GLY A 396 1.86 -18.89 0.09
CA GLY A 396 2.08 -19.88 1.16
C GLY A 396 3.21 -20.89 0.93
N THR A 397 4.06 -20.69 -0.09
CA THR A 397 5.26 -21.52 -0.37
C THR A 397 6.52 -21.09 0.39
N GLY A 398 6.41 -20.13 1.32
CA GLY A 398 7.51 -19.76 2.22
C GLY A 398 8.46 -18.67 1.71
N LYS A 399 8.09 -17.90 0.66
CA LYS A 399 8.88 -16.77 0.12
C LYS A 399 9.45 -15.83 1.19
N THR A 400 8.58 -15.34 2.09
CA THR A 400 8.96 -14.43 3.19
C THR A 400 9.91 -15.08 4.20
N MET A 401 9.72 -16.37 4.51
CA MET A 401 10.60 -17.12 5.43
C MET A 401 11.97 -17.38 4.81
N ALA A 402 12.00 -17.71 3.52
CA ALA A 402 13.23 -17.90 2.77
C ALA A 402 14.07 -16.61 2.69
N ALA A 403 13.43 -15.45 2.48
CA ALA A 403 14.09 -14.15 2.50
C ALA A 403 14.77 -13.86 3.85
N ARG A 404 14.05 -14.15 4.94
CA ARG A 404 14.57 -13.96 6.31
C ARG A 404 15.78 -14.84 6.58
N GLU A 405 15.73 -16.10 6.18
CA GLU A 405 16.88 -17.01 6.30
C GLU A 405 18.06 -16.60 5.39
N LEU A 406 17.78 -16.14 4.17
CA LEU A 406 18.83 -15.63 3.28
C LEU A 406 19.53 -14.40 3.89
N ALA A 407 18.80 -13.45 4.46
CA ALA A 407 19.38 -12.31 5.17
C ALA A 407 20.25 -12.77 6.37
N ARG A 408 19.72 -13.71 7.18
CA ARG A 408 20.42 -14.27 8.35
C ARG A 408 21.75 -14.93 7.96
N LYS A 409 21.74 -15.76 6.91
CA LYS A 409 22.93 -16.44 6.40
C LYS A 409 23.94 -15.51 5.75
N SER A 410 23.45 -14.49 5.04
CA SER A 410 24.29 -13.48 4.40
C SER A 410 24.90 -12.50 5.41
N GLY A 411 24.43 -12.51 6.66
CA GLY A 411 24.89 -11.62 7.73
C GLY A 411 24.41 -10.17 7.55
N LEU A 412 23.40 -9.95 6.71
CA LEU A 412 22.74 -8.66 6.48
C LEU A 412 21.66 -8.42 7.53
N ASP A 413 21.31 -7.15 7.74
CA ASP A 413 20.06 -6.82 8.40
C ASP A 413 18.87 -7.18 7.49
N TYR A 414 17.69 -7.35 8.08
CA TYR A 414 16.45 -7.67 7.38
C TYR A 414 15.41 -6.59 7.67
N ALA A 415 14.68 -6.16 6.64
CA ALA A 415 13.47 -5.34 6.75
C ALA A 415 12.36 -5.91 5.87
N LEU A 416 11.15 -6.02 6.42
CA LEU A 416 9.95 -6.46 5.74
C LEU A 416 9.01 -5.27 5.49
N MET A 417 8.64 -5.05 4.23
CA MET A 417 7.57 -4.16 3.80
C MET A 417 6.53 -4.98 3.02
N THR A 418 5.26 -4.59 3.06
CA THR A 418 4.22 -5.17 2.22
C THR A 418 3.78 -4.14 1.19
N GLY A 419 3.68 -4.52 -0.09
CA GLY A 419 3.28 -3.63 -1.17
C GLY A 419 1.87 -3.06 -0.99
N GLY A 420 0.96 -3.82 -0.37
CA GLY A 420 -0.38 -3.36 -0.01
C GLY A 420 -0.40 -2.14 0.93
N ASP A 421 0.66 -1.88 1.70
CA ASP A 421 0.73 -0.72 2.60
C ASP A 421 1.07 0.58 1.85
N VAL A 422 1.50 0.49 0.60
CA VAL A 422 1.92 1.64 -0.20
C VAL A 422 0.70 2.39 -0.75
N ALA A 423 -0.35 1.66 -1.19
CA ALA A 423 -1.53 2.27 -1.80
C ALA A 423 -2.32 3.22 -0.85
N PRO A 424 -2.56 2.87 0.44
CA PRO A 424 -3.25 3.75 1.38
C PRO A 424 -2.53 5.08 1.67
N LEU A 425 -1.22 5.17 1.42
CA LEU A 425 -0.44 6.39 1.68
C LEU A 425 -0.70 7.51 0.65
N GLY A 426 -1.29 7.19 -0.50
CA GLY A 426 -1.58 8.18 -1.54
C GLY A 426 -0.34 8.98 -1.96
N SER A 427 -0.42 10.30 -1.93
CA SER A 427 0.70 11.20 -2.27
C SER A 427 1.90 11.10 -1.32
N GLN A 428 1.71 10.63 -0.09
CA GLN A 428 2.80 10.47 0.88
C GLN A 428 3.67 9.24 0.59
N ALA A 429 3.22 8.33 -0.28
CA ALA A 429 3.94 7.10 -0.61
C ALA A 429 5.37 7.38 -1.09
N VAL A 430 5.54 8.38 -1.96
CA VAL A 430 6.85 8.79 -2.49
C VAL A 430 7.80 9.16 -1.35
N THR A 431 7.39 10.09 -0.49
CA THR A 431 8.20 10.54 0.65
C THR A 431 8.57 9.40 1.59
N LYS A 432 7.63 8.49 1.86
CA LYS A 432 7.85 7.33 2.74
C LYS A 432 8.81 6.32 2.13
N ILE A 433 8.74 6.07 0.82
CA ILE A 433 9.70 5.23 0.10
C ILE A 433 11.09 5.86 0.18
N HIS A 434 11.24 7.17 -0.06
CA HIS A 434 12.55 7.82 0.09
C HIS A 434 13.11 7.68 1.51
N GLN A 435 12.29 7.91 2.54
CA GLN A 435 12.67 7.74 3.95
C GLN A 435 13.09 6.31 4.28
N LEU A 436 12.40 5.31 3.72
CA LEU A 436 12.73 3.89 3.88
C LEU A 436 14.13 3.58 3.34
N PHE A 437 14.44 4.02 2.12
CA PHE A 437 15.75 3.82 1.50
C PHE A 437 16.86 4.58 2.25
N ASP A 438 16.61 5.81 2.69
CA ASP A 438 17.59 6.57 3.47
C ASP A 438 17.85 5.95 4.85
N TRP A 439 16.81 5.39 5.49
CA TRP A 439 16.95 4.61 6.71
C TRP A 439 17.71 3.30 6.47
N ALA A 440 17.44 2.61 5.37
CA ALA A 440 18.10 1.37 5.00
C ALA A 440 19.62 1.54 4.82
N LYS A 441 20.05 2.65 4.20
CA LYS A 441 21.47 3.00 4.04
C LYS A 441 22.21 3.24 5.36
N LYS A 442 21.49 3.51 6.47
CA LYS A 442 22.13 3.70 7.79
C LYS A 442 22.60 2.38 8.42
N SER A 443 22.24 1.22 7.86
CA SER A 443 22.72 -0.06 8.40
C SER A 443 24.20 -0.30 8.07
N ASN A 444 25.03 -0.41 9.11
CA ASN A 444 26.44 -0.77 8.96
C ASN A 444 26.67 -2.19 8.43
N ARG A 445 25.66 -3.08 8.51
CA ARG A 445 25.78 -4.47 8.07
C ARG A 445 25.32 -4.66 6.62
N GLY A 446 24.76 -3.62 5.98
CA GLY A 446 23.94 -3.75 4.79
C GLY A 446 22.57 -4.34 5.13
N LEU A 447 21.55 -3.98 4.36
CA LEU A 447 20.16 -4.35 4.59
C LEU A 447 19.58 -5.14 3.42
N LEU A 448 18.95 -6.26 3.70
CA LEU A 448 18.02 -6.91 2.79
C LEU A 448 16.61 -6.32 3.01
N LEU A 449 16.16 -5.52 2.05
CA LEU A 449 14.80 -4.99 1.99
C LEU A 449 13.91 -5.98 1.24
N PHE A 450 13.07 -6.68 1.97
CA PHE A 450 12.09 -7.60 1.42
C PHE A 450 10.73 -6.92 1.27
N ILE A 451 10.21 -6.91 0.04
CA ILE A 451 8.90 -6.35 -0.30
C ILE A 451 7.97 -7.51 -0.66
N ASP A 452 7.07 -7.85 0.26
CA ASP A 452 6.02 -8.85 0.01
C ASP A 452 4.86 -8.23 -0.78
N GLU A 453 4.14 -9.03 -1.56
CA GLU A 453 3.03 -8.55 -2.42
C GLU A 453 3.42 -7.31 -3.26
N ALA A 454 4.60 -7.38 -3.88
CA ALA A 454 5.16 -6.27 -4.64
C ALA A 454 4.29 -5.93 -5.87
N ASP A 455 3.52 -6.90 -6.37
CA ASP A 455 2.49 -6.72 -7.40
C ASP A 455 1.41 -5.70 -7.02
N ALA A 456 1.17 -5.42 -5.73
CA ALA A 456 0.16 -4.46 -5.31
C ALA A 456 0.42 -3.00 -5.76
N PHE A 457 1.68 -2.63 -6.00
CA PHE A 457 2.04 -1.27 -6.48
C PHE A 457 3.07 -1.24 -7.61
N LEU A 458 3.63 -2.39 -8.00
CA LEU A 458 4.57 -2.53 -9.12
C LEU A 458 3.92 -3.10 -10.40
N CYS A 459 2.60 -3.01 -10.53
CA CYS A 459 1.89 -3.41 -11.75
C CYS A 459 2.24 -2.53 -12.96
N GLU A 460 2.10 -3.08 -14.17
CA GLU A 460 2.29 -2.34 -15.43
C GLU A 460 1.46 -1.04 -15.52
N ARG A 461 2.10 0.02 -16.01
CA ARG A 461 1.55 1.39 -16.13
C ARG A 461 0.31 1.49 -17.02
N ASN A 462 0.16 0.57 -17.98
CA ASN A 462 -0.85 0.59 -19.04
C ASN A 462 -2.20 -0.04 -18.65
N LYS A 463 -2.31 -0.69 -17.48
CA LYS A 463 -3.63 -1.08 -16.97
C LYS A 463 -4.38 0.18 -16.57
N THR A 464 -5.53 0.43 -17.20
CA THR A 464 -6.44 1.59 -17.06
C THR A 464 -6.84 1.96 -15.62
N TYR A 465 -6.45 1.15 -14.63
CA TYR A 465 -6.86 1.23 -13.22
C TYR A 465 -5.74 1.61 -12.24
N MET A 466 -4.51 1.93 -12.70
CA MET A 466 -3.44 2.34 -11.79
C MET A 466 -3.63 3.78 -11.31
N SER A 467 -3.69 3.98 -9.99
CA SER A 467 -3.75 5.30 -9.37
C SER A 467 -2.46 6.09 -9.65
N GLU A 468 -2.59 7.41 -9.82
CA GLU A 468 -1.43 8.32 -9.96
C GLU A 468 -0.45 8.20 -8.78
N ALA A 469 -0.97 7.94 -7.58
CA ALA A 469 -0.17 7.68 -6.38
C ALA A 469 0.69 6.41 -6.50
N GLN A 470 0.13 5.33 -7.05
CA GLN A 470 0.87 4.07 -7.28
C GLN A 470 1.95 4.26 -8.35
N ARG A 471 1.64 4.98 -9.44
CA ARG A 471 2.64 5.32 -10.49
C ARG A 471 3.79 6.14 -9.91
N SER A 472 3.48 7.11 -9.06
CA SER A 472 4.48 7.94 -8.39
C SER A 472 5.35 7.12 -7.42
N ALA A 473 4.73 6.21 -6.67
CA ALA A 473 5.44 5.29 -5.78
C ALA A 473 6.37 4.32 -6.53
N LEU A 474 5.90 3.74 -7.66
CA LEU A 474 6.69 2.93 -8.57
C LEU A 474 7.90 3.71 -9.09
N ASN A 475 7.69 4.93 -9.60
CA ASN A 475 8.77 5.80 -10.07
C ASN A 475 9.77 6.14 -8.96
N ALA A 476 9.31 6.35 -7.72
CA ALA A 476 10.18 6.59 -6.58
C ALA A 476 11.06 5.37 -6.24
N LEU A 477 10.49 4.16 -6.32
CA LEU A 477 11.25 2.92 -6.16
C LEU A 477 12.28 2.75 -7.29
N LEU A 478 11.86 2.96 -8.55
CA LEU A 478 12.76 2.96 -9.71
C LEU A 478 13.80 4.09 -9.64
N PHE A 479 13.54 5.20 -9.00
CA PHE A 479 14.59 6.19 -8.79
C PHE A 479 15.67 5.67 -7.84
N ARG A 480 15.28 4.94 -6.79
CA ARG A 480 16.21 4.39 -5.78
C ARG A 480 16.93 3.12 -6.20
N THR A 481 16.37 2.36 -7.14
CA THR A 481 16.97 1.11 -7.67
C THR A 481 17.63 1.29 -9.02
N GLY A 482 17.87 2.54 -9.46
CA GLY A 482 18.48 2.83 -10.77
C GLY A 482 19.94 2.40 -10.84
N ASP A 483 20.66 2.56 -9.74
CA ASP A 483 22.05 2.13 -9.60
C ASP A 483 22.15 0.91 -8.69
N GLN A 484 23.11 0.05 -9.00
CA GLN A 484 23.44 -1.09 -8.15
C GLN A 484 23.97 -0.61 -6.79
N SER A 485 23.28 -0.96 -5.70
CA SER A 485 23.63 -0.51 -4.35
C SER A 485 24.62 -1.45 -3.67
N LYS A 486 25.58 -0.88 -2.93
CA LYS A 486 26.49 -1.64 -2.04
C LYS A 486 25.95 -1.83 -0.63
N ASP A 487 24.83 -1.15 -0.31
CA ASP A 487 24.28 -1.11 1.06
C ASP A 487 22.97 -1.89 1.15
N ILE A 488 22.20 -1.96 0.06
CA ILE A 488 20.84 -2.51 0.06
C ILE A 488 20.73 -3.65 -0.95
N VAL A 489 20.19 -4.78 -0.50
CA VAL A 489 19.71 -5.88 -1.34
C VAL A 489 18.20 -5.76 -1.44
N LEU A 490 17.65 -5.62 -2.64
CA LEU A 490 16.20 -5.67 -2.84
C LEU A 490 15.74 -7.09 -3.12
N ALA A 491 14.79 -7.60 -2.34
CA ALA A 491 14.13 -8.88 -2.58
C ALA A 491 12.62 -8.65 -2.73
N LEU A 492 12.10 -8.79 -3.95
CA LEU A 492 10.68 -8.60 -4.26
C LEU A 492 9.98 -9.95 -4.23
N ALA A 493 8.79 -10.04 -3.64
CA ALA A 493 7.94 -11.22 -3.74
C ALA A 493 6.62 -10.91 -4.44
N THR A 494 6.24 -11.75 -5.40
CA THR A 494 4.99 -11.64 -6.16
C THR A 494 4.34 -13.00 -6.35
N ASN A 495 3.01 -13.04 -6.44
CA ASN A 495 2.29 -14.23 -6.88
C ASN A 495 2.03 -14.22 -8.39
N ARG A 496 2.17 -13.05 -9.03
CA ARG A 496 1.87 -12.81 -10.45
C ARG A 496 3.06 -12.13 -11.12
N PRO A 497 4.10 -12.88 -11.51
CA PRO A 497 5.29 -12.29 -12.13
C PRO A 497 4.99 -11.60 -13.46
N GLY A 498 3.97 -12.06 -14.21
CA GLY A 498 3.57 -11.47 -15.49
C GLY A 498 2.89 -10.10 -15.39
N ASP A 499 2.47 -9.66 -14.19
CA ASP A 499 1.83 -8.35 -14.00
C ASP A 499 2.84 -7.24 -13.67
N LEU A 500 4.12 -7.57 -13.48
CA LEU A 500 5.17 -6.65 -13.03
C LEU A 500 5.59 -5.68 -14.13
N ASP A 501 5.82 -4.40 -13.79
CA ASP A 501 6.34 -3.38 -14.72
C ASP A 501 7.70 -3.82 -15.32
N SER A 502 7.84 -3.67 -16.63
CA SER A 502 9.04 -4.08 -17.37
C SER A 502 10.32 -3.39 -16.88
N ALA A 503 10.23 -2.15 -16.40
CA ALA A 503 11.39 -1.44 -15.85
C ALA A 503 11.83 -1.98 -14.48
N VAL A 504 10.93 -2.61 -13.73
CA VAL A 504 11.29 -3.32 -12.49
C VAL A 504 11.95 -4.65 -12.83
N ALA A 505 11.41 -5.38 -13.81
CA ALA A 505 11.96 -6.65 -14.30
C ALA A 505 13.42 -6.51 -14.78
N ASP A 506 13.73 -5.43 -15.51
CA ASP A 506 15.08 -5.11 -16.00
C ASP A 506 16.13 -4.95 -14.89
N ARG A 507 15.69 -4.64 -13.66
CA ARG A 507 16.56 -4.33 -12.50
C ARG A 507 16.70 -5.49 -11.53
N ILE A 508 16.13 -6.64 -11.89
CA ILE A 508 16.20 -7.87 -11.12
C ILE A 508 17.32 -8.72 -11.73
N ASP A 509 18.33 -9.02 -10.93
CA ASP A 509 19.48 -9.83 -11.37
C ASP A 509 19.19 -11.34 -11.24
N GLU A 510 18.40 -11.73 -10.23
CA GLU A 510 18.16 -13.13 -9.88
C GLU A 510 16.66 -13.40 -9.73
N VAL A 511 16.18 -14.46 -10.37
CA VAL A 511 14.76 -14.84 -10.36
C VAL A 511 14.64 -16.24 -9.75
N LEU A 512 13.88 -16.35 -8.66
CA LEU A 512 13.68 -17.59 -7.90
C LEU A 512 12.21 -18.01 -7.90
N GLU A 513 11.96 -19.17 -8.47
CA GLU A 513 10.65 -19.82 -8.45
C GLU A 513 10.46 -20.63 -7.16
N PHE A 514 9.31 -20.44 -6.52
CA PHE A 514 8.86 -21.19 -5.34
C PHE A 514 7.69 -22.08 -5.73
N PRO A 515 7.94 -23.32 -6.19
CA PRO A 515 6.87 -24.25 -6.54
C PRO A 515 6.12 -24.73 -5.29
N LEU A 516 5.00 -25.43 -5.51
CA LEU A 516 4.34 -26.19 -4.45
C LEU A 516 5.26 -27.33 -3.99
N PRO A 517 5.22 -27.72 -2.69
CA PRO A 517 6.05 -28.79 -2.17
C PRO A 517 5.68 -30.15 -2.77
N GLY A 518 6.69 -30.90 -3.19
CA GLY A 518 6.59 -32.31 -3.56
C GLY A 518 6.35 -33.21 -2.34
N GLU A 519 6.10 -34.49 -2.59
CA GLU A 519 5.72 -35.46 -1.55
C GLU A 519 6.71 -35.53 -0.37
N ASP A 520 8.02 -35.62 -0.66
CA ASP A 520 9.07 -35.65 0.35
C ASP A 520 9.12 -34.38 1.22
N GLU A 521 8.86 -33.22 0.61
CA GLU A 521 8.82 -31.95 1.33
C GLU A 521 7.56 -31.83 2.18
N ARG A 522 6.40 -32.31 1.68
CA ARG A 522 5.15 -32.38 2.45
C ARG A 522 5.29 -33.28 3.65
N PHE A 523 5.93 -34.44 3.50
CA PHE A 523 6.24 -35.34 4.62
C PHE A 523 7.08 -34.62 5.70
N LYS A 524 8.17 -33.94 5.30
CA LYS A 524 9.01 -33.17 6.22
C LYS A 524 8.22 -32.02 6.88
N LEU A 525 7.35 -31.33 6.14
CA LEU A 525 6.52 -30.24 6.66
C LEU A 525 5.50 -30.74 7.68
N LEU A 526 4.82 -31.86 7.39
CA LEU A 526 3.89 -32.50 8.31
C LEU A 526 4.60 -32.88 9.61
N LYS A 527 5.78 -33.50 9.52
CA LYS A 527 6.61 -33.85 10.68
C LYS A 527 7.04 -32.61 11.47
N LEU A 528 7.51 -31.57 10.79
CA LEU A 528 7.91 -30.31 11.42
C LEU A 528 6.75 -29.65 12.18
N TYR A 529 5.56 -29.58 11.58
CA TYR A 529 4.40 -28.96 12.23
C TYR A 529 3.77 -29.85 13.30
N LEU A 530 3.86 -31.17 13.17
CA LEU A 530 3.51 -32.12 14.22
C LEU A 530 4.37 -31.86 15.47
N ASP A 531 5.69 -31.78 15.30
CA ASP A 531 6.61 -31.50 16.40
C ASP A 531 6.33 -30.12 17.04
N LYS A 532 6.08 -29.11 16.19
CA LYS A 532 5.86 -27.72 16.63
C LYS A 532 4.53 -27.51 17.36
N TYR A 533 3.44 -28.09 16.86
CA TYR A 533 2.09 -27.86 17.40
C TYR A 533 1.67 -28.90 18.41
N ILE A 534 2.24 -30.10 18.39
CA ILE A 534 1.78 -31.20 19.24
C ILE A 534 2.86 -31.56 20.26
N ALA A 535 4.08 -31.90 19.81
CA ALA A 535 5.15 -32.32 20.73
C ALA A 535 5.68 -31.17 21.60
N GLN A 536 5.78 -29.94 21.07
CA GLN A 536 6.32 -28.77 21.78
C GLN A 536 5.25 -27.92 22.49
N ALA A 537 3.96 -28.19 22.29
CA ALA A 537 2.88 -27.41 22.90
C ALA A 537 2.92 -27.42 24.45
N GLY A 538 3.52 -28.45 25.06
CA GLY A 538 3.70 -28.54 26.51
C GLY A 538 5.10 -28.16 27.05
N ALA A 539 6.08 -27.86 26.19
CA ALA A 539 7.50 -27.78 26.59
C ALA A 539 8.06 -26.36 26.75
N ARG A 540 7.23 -25.31 26.73
CA ARG A 540 7.73 -23.93 26.89
C ARG A 540 8.21 -23.69 28.33
N LYS A 541 9.52 -23.48 28.51
CA LYS A 541 10.14 -23.11 29.79
C LYS A 541 9.41 -21.91 30.41
N PRO A 542 9.00 -21.97 31.69
CA PRO A 542 8.35 -20.85 32.36
C PRO A 542 9.33 -19.68 32.44
N GLY A 543 8.87 -18.50 32.03
CA GLY A 543 9.58 -17.24 32.30
C GLY A 543 9.36 -16.85 33.76
N LEU A 544 10.27 -16.06 34.33
CA LEU A 544 10.27 -15.66 35.74
C LEU A 544 8.94 -15.04 36.27
N PHE A 545 8.04 -14.61 35.37
CA PHE A 545 6.78 -13.95 35.70
C PHE A 545 5.52 -14.72 35.23
N SER A 546 5.63 -15.94 34.68
CA SER A 546 4.47 -16.67 34.15
C SER A 546 3.63 -17.44 35.18
N ASN A 547 4.04 -17.47 36.45
CA ASN A 547 3.40 -18.29 37.49
C ASN A 547 2.16 -17.64 38.13
N LEU A 548 1.85 -16.37 37.82
CA LEU A 548 0.74 -15.66 38.48
C LEU A 548 -0.61 -15.78 37.76
N PHE A 549 -0.66 -16.16 36.48
CA PHE A 549 -1.91 -16.19 35.69
C PHE A 549 -1.90 -17.22 34.54
N ARG A 550 -1.68 -18.52 34.81
CA ARG A 550 -1.87 -19.54 33.77
C ARG A 550 -2.63 -20.78 34.26
N LYS A 551 -3.70 -21.08 33.52
CA LYS A 551 -4.33 -22.40 33.42
C LYS A 551 -3.29 -23.34 32.78
N GLU A 552 -2.94 -24.45 33.43
CA GLU A 552 -2.01 -25.44 32.87
C GLU A 552 -2.58 -25.95 31.54
N GLN A 553 -1.77 -25.87 30.48
CA GLN A 553 -2.14 -26.42 29.18
C GLN A 553 -2.01 -27.94 29.27
N GLN A 554 -3.11 -28.66 29.00
CA GLN A 554 -3.10 -30.12 28.95
C GLN A 554 -2.08 -30.59 27.90
N LYS A 555 -1.20 -31.49 28.32
CA LYS A 555 -0.18 -32.09 27.46
C LYS A 555 -0.86 -33.06 26.50
N ILE A 556 -0.62 -32.89 25.21
CA ILE A 556 -1.13 -33.81 24.19
C ILE A 556 -0.31 -35.09 24.22
N GLU A 557 -0.96 -36.25 24.32
CA GLU A 557 -0.34 -37.56 24.17
C GLU A 557 -0.44 -38.02 22.72
N ILE A 558 0.67 -38.46 22.13
CA ILE A 558 0.70 -39.04 20.78
C ILE A 558 0.76 -40.56 20.94
N LYS A 559 -0.24 -41.29 20.44
CA LYS A 559 -0.25 -42.75 20.43
C LYS A 559 -0.07 -43.27 19.00
N ASP A 560 0.86 -44.21 18.83
CA ASP A 560 1.03 -45.03 17.62
C ASP A 560 1.09 -44.30 16.27
N LEU A 561 1.53 -43.03 16.25
CA LEU A 561 1.70 -42.29 15.01
C LEU A 561 3.06 -42.63 14.38
N THR A 562 3.05 -43.55 13.41
CA THR A 562 4.25 -43.96 12.67
C THR A 562 4.56 -43.00 11.51
N ASP A 563 5.84 -42.96 11.11
CA ASP A 563 6.28 -42.20 9.93
C ASP A 563 5.53 -42.64 8.64
N ASP A 564 5.05 -43.87 8.56
CA ASP A 564 4.28 -44.35 7.40
C ASP A 564 2.90 -43.70 7.28
N ILE A 565 2.24 -43.37 8.41
CA ILE A 565 0.98 -42.62 8.40
C ILE A 565 1.21 -41.18 7.91
N LEU A 566 2.35 -40.59 8.28
CA LEU A 566 2.73 -39.27 7.80
C LEU A 566 3.05 -39.27 6.29
N LYS A 567 3.66 -40.35 5.77
CA LYS A 567 3.84 -40.52 4.32
C LYS A 567 2.51 -40.69 3.59
N GLU A 568 1.59 -41.49 4.13
CA GLU A 568 0.23 -41.63 3.59
C GLU A 568 -0.47 -40.26 3.51
N ALA A 569 -0.38 -39.45 4.57
CA ALA A 569 -0.92 -38.10 4.58
C ALA A 569 -0.19 -37.14 3.61
N ALA A 570 1.13 -37.28 3.44
CA ALA A 570 1.89 -36.51 2.45
C ALA A 570 1.47 -36.82 1.01
N ALA A 571 1.16 -38.08 0.70
CA ALA A 571 0.62 -38.48 -0.59
C ALA A 571 -0.79 -37.91 -0.82
N LYS A 572 -1.67 -37.95 0.21
CA LYS A 572 -3.04 -37.41 0.14
C LYS A 572 -3.12 -35.88 0.04
N THR A 573 -2.14 -35.16 0.57
CA THR A 573 -2.09 -33.68 0.58
C THR A 573 -1.48 -33.09 -0.69
N ASP A 574 -1.61 -33.76 -1.83
CA ASP A 574 -1.07 -33.26 -3.08
C ASP A 574 -1.69 -31.90 -3.49
N GLY A 575 -0.83 -30.99 -3.96
CA GLY A 575 -1.19 -29.61 -4.28
C GLY A 575 -1.30 -28.66 -3.08
N PHE A 576 -1.12 -29.12 -1.84
CA PHE A 576 -1.15 -28.23 -0.68
C PHE A 576 0.11 -27.35 -0.63
N SER A 577 -0.08 -26.07 -0.34
CA SER A 577 1.01 -25.15 0.02
C SER A 577 1.48 -25.38 1.46
N GLY A 578 2.69 -24.93 1.80
CA GLY A 578 3.22 -25.03 3.16
C GLY A 578 2.32 -24.34 4.21
N ARG A 579 1.67 -23.23 3.85
CA ARG A 579 0.68 -22.55 4.71
C ARG A 579 -0.57 -23.41 4.94
N GLU A 580 -1.04 -24.13 3.93
CA GLU A 580 -2.18 -25.04 4.07
C GLU A 580 -1.85 -26.25 4.93
N ILE A 581 -0.64 -26.81 4.78
CA ILE A 581 -0.16 -27.90 5.65
C ILE A 581 -0.08 -27.44 7.11
N ALA A 582 0.43 -26.22 7.35
CA ALA A 582 0.46 -25.64 8.70
C ALA A 582 -0.96 -25.48 9.28
N LYS A 583 -1.92 -25.01 8.48
CA LYS A 583 -3.33 -24.89 8.89
C LYS A 583 -3.99 -26.24 9.13
N LEU A 584 -3.67 -27.24 8.31
CA LEU A 584 -4.14 -28.61 8.47
C LEU A 584 -3.65 -29.18 9.80
N MET A 585 -2.37 -29.00 10.14
CA MET A 585 -1.82 -29.45 11.42
C MET A 585 -2.36 -28.67 12.63
N ALA A 586 -2.65 -27.38 12.48
CA ALA A 586 -3.39 -26.63 13.50
C ALA A 586 -4.83 -27.16 13.67
N GLY A 587 -5.46 -27.60 12.57
CA GLY A 587 -6.75 -28.29 12.60
C GLY A 587 -6.68 -29.64 13.34
N VAL A 588 -5.62 -30.42 13.12
CA VAL A 588 -5.34 -31.64 13.89
C VAL A 588 -5.20 -31.32 15.37
N GLN A 589 -4.42 -30.29 15.73
CA GLN A 589 -4.29 -29.87 17.12
C GLN A 589 -5.64 -29.48 17.75
N ALA A 590 -6.48 -28.74 17.02
CA ALA A 590 -7.82 -28.37 17.48
C ALA A 590 -8.74 -29.59 17.67
N ALA A 591 -8.67 -30.58 16.76
CA ALA A 591 -9.41 -31.82 16.88
C ALA A 591 -8.97 -32.64 18.11
N VAL A 592 -7.66 -32.65 18.40
CA VAL A 592 -7.13 -33.30 19.61
C VAL A 592 -7.64 -32.61 20.87
N TYR A 593 -7.62 -31.29 20.95
CA TYR A 593 -8.20 -30.56 22.10
C TYR A 593 -9.73 -30.72 22.21
N GLY A 594 -10.41 -31.02 21.11
CA GLY A 594 -11.84 -31.36 21.11
C GLY A 594 -12.13 -32.80 21.53
N SER A 595 -11.12 -33.68 21.56
CA SER A 595 -11.27 -35.07 21.99
C SER A 595 -11.27 -35.18 23.52
N GLU A 596 -12.02 -36.13 24.07
CA GLU A 596 -12.21 -36.29 25.54
C GLU A 596 -10.89 -36.50 26.29
N ASN A 597 -9.90 -37.14 25.66
CA ASN A 597 -8.64 -37.53 26.30
C ASN A 597 -7.42 -36.70 25.86
N CYS A 598 -7.58 -35.72 24.95
CA CYS A 598 -6.45 -34.97 24.36
C CYS A 598 -5.36 -35.89 23.79
N VAL A 599 -5.77 -37.01 23.18
CA VAL A 599 -4.87 -37.99 22.56
C VAL A 599 -4.95 -37.86 21.05
N LEU A 600 -3.79 -37.83 20.40
CA LEU A 600 -3.71 -37.98 18.95
C LEU A 600 -3.55 -39.46 18.61
N ASP A 601 -4.65 -40.08 18.19
CA ASP A 601 -4.68 -41.44 17.64
C ASP A 601 -4.59 -41.42 16.10
N PRO A 602 -4.08 -42.50 15.46
CA PRO A 602 -3.98 -42.60 13.99
C PRO A 602 -5.32 -42.40 13.26
N ASN A 603 -6.43 -42.84 13.85
CA ASN A 603 -7.75 -42.73 13.25
C ASN A 603 -8.22 -41.27 13.22
N LEU A 604 -8.08 -40.56 14.34
CA LEU A 604 -8.40 -39.13 14.42
C LEU A 604 -7.52 -38.32 13.45
N PHE A 605 -6.24 -38.66 13.35
CA PHE A 605 -5.34 -38.03 12.39
C PHE A 605 -5.84 -38.21 10.95
N ARG A 606 -6.11 -39.46 10.52
CA ARG A 606 -6.63 -39.75 9.17
C ARG A 606 -7.95 -39.05 8.87
N GLU A 607 -8.88 -39.07 9.81
CA GLU A 607 -10.18 -38.41 9.67
C GLU A 607 -10.03 -36.91 9.40
N VAL A 608 -9.17 -36.23 10.16
CA VAL A 608 -8.91 -34.79 9.97
C VAL A 608 -8.22 -34.52 8.64
N ILE A 609 -7.25 -35.36 8.24
CA ILE A 609 -6.59 -35.24 6.93
C ILE A 609 -7.60 -35.38 5.80
N ASP A 610 -8.40 -36.45 5.80
CA ASP A 610 -9.36 -36.73 4.74
C ASP A 610 -10.42 -35.62 4.64
N TYR A 611 -10.92 -35.12 5.78
CA TYR A 611 -11.81 -33.97 5.82
C TYR A 611 -11.18 -32.70 5.21
N LYS A 612 -9.92 -32.39 5.57
CA LYS A 612 -9.23 -31.20 5.06
C LYS A 612 -8.85 -31.30 3.59
N VAL A 613 -8.52 -32.50 3.11
CA VAL A 613 -8.26 -32.76 1.69
C VAL A 613 -9.54 -32.57 0.87
N ALA A 614 -10.68 -33.09 1.34
CA ALA A 614 -11.97 -32.86 0.71
C ALA A 614 -12.35 -31.37 0.68
N GLU A 615 -12.14 -30.64 1.77
CA GLU A 615 -12.36 -29.18 1.86
C GLU A 615 -11.49 -28.41 0.84
N HIS A 616 -10.22 -28.80 0.69
CA HIS A 616 -9.31 -28.18 -0.28
C HIS A 616 -9.76 -28.43 -1.74
N GLN A 617 -10.15 -29.66 -2.06
CA GLN A 617 -10.67 -30.00 -3.40
C GLN A 617 -11.95 -29.21 -3.73
N GLN A 618 -12.86 -29.07 -2.77
CA GLN A 618 -14.07 -28.24 -2.93
C GLN A 618 -13.72 -26.78 -3.20
N ARG A 619 -12.79 -26.20 -2.43
CA ARG A 619 -12.32 -24.81 -2.65
C ARG A 619 -11.69 -24.62 -4.02
N LYS A 620 -10.88 -25.57 -4.47
CA LYS A 620 -10.27 -25.54 -5.80
C LYS A 620 -11.33 -25.58 -6.90
N ASN A 621 -12.34 -26.44 -6.77
CA ASN A 621 -13.46 -26.54 -7.72
C ASN A 621 -14.30 -25.26 -7.76
N LEU A 622 -14.51 -24.60 -6.61
CA LEU A 622 -15.20 -23.31 -6.56
C LEU A 622 -14.39 -22.20 -7.22
N ALA A 623 -13.08 -22.15 -6.98
CA ALA A 623 -12.19 -21.16 -7.59
C ALA A 623 -12.16 -21.28 -9.12
N VAL A 624 -12.12 -22.51 -9.66
CA VAL A 624 -12.17 -22.77 -11.11
C VAL A 624 -13.52 -22.38 -11.72
N LYS A 625 -14.64 -22.49 -11.00
CA LYS A 625 -15.95 -22.04 -11.48
C LYS A 625 -16.12 -20.51 -11.48
N SER A 626 -15.33 -19.79 -10.68
CA SER A 626 -15.39 -18.33 -10.56
C SER A 626 -14.38 -17.58 -11.44
N ALA A 627 -13.42 -18.29 -12.04
CA ALA A 627 -12.44 -17.75 -12.98
C ALA A 627 -12.89 -18.07 -14.41
#